data_AF-A0A8U1F2K5-F1
#
_entry.id   AF-A0A8U1F2K5-F1
#
_cell.length_a   1.000
_cell.length_b   1.000
_cell.length_c   1.000
_cell.angle_alpha   90.00
_cell.angle_beta   90.00
_cell.angle_gamma   90.00
#
_symmetry.space_group_name_H-M   'P 1'
#
loop_
_entity.id
_entity.type
_entity.pdbx_description
1 polymer ?
#
loop_
_entity_poly.entity_id
_entity_poly.type
_entity_poly.pdbx_seq_one_letter_code
_entity_poly.pdbx_strand_id
1 'polypeptide(L)'
;MLSFFGWLGSEDIGFIQYHVRRTSVTLLVHSTLPLGYYMGMCIAAPEKYLAYVHLISDGWRAFFTLSLALQLFSWVLVIYWSRHKWGNHPISQNLKAHALPQSGWGAVASSVNTEFRRIDKFATGAPGARVLITDNWIMKVTTYYVHIALQQDTHLTVTDSRQHQLSPDSATPVQILTLRVASINPSVKPFDIRLNSTEYAELREKLHAPIRNAANVVIHQTMSDLFLETFKSQVEMNQVYQLTSGQELESCIGCMQVPANTKLLRLCQEEGEGECQQCYCRPMWCLTCMGKWFASRQDQQKPETWLGNRVPCPTCRAKFCILDVCIVP
;
A
#
# COMPACT_ATOMS: atom_id res chain seq x y z
N MET A 1 -33.41 7.93 1.79
CA MET A 1 -31.92 7.82 1.75
C MET A 1 -31.23 8.57 2.89
N LEU A 2 -31.82 9.61 3.48
CA LEU A 2 -31.26 10.36 4.64
C LEU A 2 -31.29 9.63 6.00
N SER A 3 -32.15 8.61 6.16
CA SER A 3 -32.32 7.88 7.43
C SER A 3 -31.30 6.75 7.66
N PHE A 4 -30.59 6.29 6.63
CA PHE A 4 -29.59 5.22 6.73
C PHE A 4 -28.28 5.68 7.37
N PHE A 5 -27.86 6.92 7.07
CA PHE A 5 -26.61 7.51 7.61
C PHE A 5 -26.69 7.77 9.12
N GLY A 6 -27.84 8.21 9.63
CA GLY A 6 -28.03 8.43 11.07
C GLY A 6 -27.98 7.14 11.89
N TRP A 7 -28.48 6.02 11.35
CA TRP A 7 -28.44 4.71 12.03
C TRP A 7 -27.04 4.08 12.02
N LEU A 8 -26.27 4.24 10.93
CA LEU A 8 -24.91 3.73 10.86
C LEU A 8 -23.99 4.39 11.91
N GLY A 9 -24.27 5.66 12.22
CA GLY A 9 -23.46 6.47 13.11
C GLY A 9 -22.20 7.01 12.42
N SER A 10 -21.34 7.65 13.21
CA SER A 10 -20.03 8.12 12.76
C SER A 10 -18.93 7.19 13.25
N GLU A 11 -17.98 6.90 12.37
CA GLU A 11 -16.77 6.15 12.69
C GLU A 11 -15.92 6.87 13.75
N ASP A 12 -15.86 8.20 13.69
CA ASP A 12 -15.14 9.02 14.68
C ASP A 12 -15.77 8.97 16.06
N ILE A 13 -17.08 8.74 16.15
CA ILE A 13 -17.78 8.60 17.42
C ILE A 13 -17.64 7.18 17.96
N GLY A 14 -17.73 6.15 17.12
CA GLY A 14 -17.70 4.76 17.60
C GLY A 14 -17.24 3.80 16.53
N PHE A 15 -15.92 3.70 16.37
CA PHE A 15 -15.26 2.86 15.36
C PHE A 15 -15.80 1.42 15.33
N ILE A 16 -15.85 0.74 16.48
CA ILE A 16 -16.31 -0.65 16.54
C ILE A 16 -17.79 -0.77 16.19
N GLN A 17 -18.65 0.04 16.79
CA GLN A 17 -20.10 -0.03 16.56
C GLN A 17 -20.45 0.34 15.11
N TYR A 18 -19.75 1.34 14.56
CA TYR A 18 -19.86 1.75 13.16
C TYR A 18 -19.54 0.56 12.25
N HIS A 19 -18.42 -0.13 12.45
CA HIS A 19 -18.06 -1.27 11.59
C HIS A 19 -18.92 -2.51 11.80
N VAL A 20 -19.43 -2.77 13.00
CA VAL A 20 -20.42 -3.83 13.24
C VAL A 20 -21.69 -3.56 12.43
N ARG A 21 -22.21 -2.33 12.47
CA ARG A 21 -23.39 -1.94 11.69
C ARG A 21 -23.11 -1.95 10.20
N ARG A 22 -21.97 -1.40 9.77
CA ARG A 22 -21.52 -1.37 8.38
C ARG A 22 -21.45 -2.77 7.79
N THR A 23 -20.72 -3.67 8.42
CA THR A 23 -20.56 -5.05 7.92
C THR A 23 -21.88 -5.81 7.89
N SER A 24 -22.78 -5.57 8.86
CA SER A 24 -24.15 -6.12 8.83
C SER A 24 -24.98 -5.59 7.66
N VAL A 25 -24.93 -4.28 7.37
CA VAL A 25 -25.61 -3.69 6.22
C VAL A 25 -25.00 -4.19 4.91
N THR A 26 -23.67 -4.24 4.83
CA THR A 26 -22.94 -4.77 3.69
C THR A 26 -23.34 -6.22 3.39
N LEU A 27 -23.51 -7.06 4.42
CA LEU A 27 -24.00 -8.43 4.26
C LEU A 27 -25.41 -8.43 3.64
N LEU A 28 -26.35 -7.64 4.17
CA LEU A 28 -27.72 -7.57 3.66
C LEU A 28 -27.79 -7.02 2.22
N VAL A 29 -26.97 -6.03 1.90
CA VAL A 29 -26.92 -5.46 0.54
C VAL A 29 -26.35 -6.49 -0.43
N HIS A 30 -25.21 -7.10 -0.12
CA HIS A 30 -24.62 -8.10 -1.02
C HIS A 30 -25.48 -9.35 -1.15
N SER A 31 -26.21 -9.76 -0.11
CA SER A 31 -27.14 -10.90 -0.21
C SER A 31 -28.34 -10.61 -1.12
N THR A 32 -28.68 -9.34 -1.38
CA THR A 32 -29.74 -8.98 -2.34
C THR A 32 -29.30 -9.00 -3.79
N LEU A 33 -27.99 -8.97 -4.08
CA LEU A 33 -27.47 -8.89 -5.46
C LEU A 33 -27.94 -10.05 -6.35
N PRO A 34 -27.96 -11.32 -5.91
CA PRO A 34 -28.49 -12.43 -6.71
C PRO A 34 -29.98 -12.27 -7.04
N LEU A 35 -30.79 -11.77 -6.10
CA LEU A 35 -32.20 -11.46 -6.34
C LEU A 35 -32.36 -10.28 -7.31
N GLY A 36 -31.53 -9.24 -7.18
CA GLY A 36 -31.48 -8.13 -8.13
C GLY A 36 -31.11 -8.59 -9.54
N TYR A 37 -30.13 -9.49 -9.65
CA TYR A 37 -29.77 -10.13 -10.92
C TYR A 37 -30.94 -10.93 -11.52
N TYR A 38 -31.62 -11.74 -10.69
CA TYR A 38 -32.81 -12.47 -11.12
C TYR A 38 -33.89 -11.52 -11.66
N MET A 39 -34.20 -10.45 -10.92
CA MET A 39 -35.18 -9.43 -11.34
C MET A 39 -34.76 -8.73 -12.64
N GLY A 40 -33.48 -8.40 -12.80
CA GLY A 40 -32.96 -7.82 -14.05
C GLY A 40 -33.13 -8.76 -15.24
N MET A 41 -32.89 -10.07 -15.04
CA MET A 41 -33.06 -11.08 -16.06
C MET A 41 -34.54 -11.31 -16.45
N CYS A 42 -35.49 -11.10 -15.53
CA CYS A 42 -36.92 -11.11 -15.88
C CYS A 42 -37.27 -10.05 -16.94
N ILE A 43 -36.53 -8.93 -16.99
CA ILE A 43 -36.75 -7.84 -17.95
C ILE A 43 -35.90 -8.05 -19.20
N ALA A 44 -34.63 -8.44 -19.03
CA ALA A 44 -33.66 -8.56 -20.12
C ALA A 44 -33.83 -9.83 -20.98
N ALA A 45 -34.47 -10.87 -20.45
CA ALA A 45 -34.66 -12.16 -21.11
C ALA A 45 -36.13 -12.64 -21.00
N PRO A 46 -37.10 -11.90 -21.57
CA PRO A 46 -38.52 -12.23 -21.49
C PRO A 46 -38.86 -13.60 -22.10
N GLU A 47 -38.06 -14.08 -23.06
CA GLU A 47 -38.19 -15.39 -23.68
C GLU A 47 -38.00 -16.57 -22.72
N LYS A 48 -37.39 -16.33 -21.55
CA LYS A 48 -37.19 -17.34 -20.50
C LYS A 48 -38.37 -17.47 -19.54
N TYR A 49 -39.43 -16.67 -19.72
CA TYR A 49 -40.65 -16.67 -18.90
C TYR A 49 -40.39 -16.61 -17.38
N LEU A 50 -39.28 -15.98 -16.95
CA LEU A 50 -38.81 -15.95 -15.56
C LEU A 50 -39.77 -15.26 -14.58
N ALA A 51 -40.69 -14.44 -15.09
CA ALA A 51 -41.75 -13.81 -14.30
C ALA A 51 -42.86 -14.78 -13.90
N TYR A 52 -43.03 -15.89 -14.64
CA TYR A 52 -44.07 -16.88 -14.40
C TYR A 52 -43.48 -18.08 -13.68
N VAL A 53 -43.57 -18.10 -12.34
CA VAL A 53 -42.90 -19.08 -11.47
C VAL A 53 -43.14 -20.55 -11.86
N HIS A 54 -44.28 -20.83 -12.48
CA HIS A 54 -44.67 -22.18 -12.93
C HIS A 54 -44.05 -22.63 -14.26
N LEU A 55 -43.53 -21.71 -15.07
CA LEU A 55 -42.94 -21.98 -16.40
C LEU A 55 -41.41 -21.89 -16.40
N ILE A 56 -40.81 -21.60 -15.25
CA ILE A 56 -39.36 -21.44 -15.09
C ILE A 56 -38.66 -22.80 -15.19
N SER A 57 -37.53 -22.85 -15.90
CA SER A 57 -36.66 -24.03 -15.90
C SER A 57 -36.11 -24.36 -14.50
N ASP A 58 -35.78 -25.64 -14.28
CA ASP A 58 -35.31 -26.10 -12.96
C ASP A 58 -34.07 -25.33 -12.45
N GLY A 59 -33.17 -24.92 -13.36
CA GLY A 59 -31.98 -24.15 -13.01
C GLY A 59 -32.29 -22.75 -12.47
N TRP A 60 -33.20 -22.01 -13.13
CA TRP A 60 -33.62 -20.68 -12.67
C TRP A 60 -34.47 -20.76 -11.40
N ARG A 61 -35.29 -21.82 -11.25
CA ARG A 61 -36.03 -22.08 -10.01
C ARG A 61 -35.07 -22.31 -8.85
N ALA A 62 -34.04 -23.15 -9.02
CA ALA A 62 -33.03 -23.38 -8.00
C ALA A 62 -32.23 -22.10 -7.67
N PHE A 63 -31.87 -21.30 -8.68
CA PHE A 63 -31.19 -20.03 -8.46
C PHE A 63 -32.03 -19.05 -7.63
N PHE A 64 -33.32 -18.89 -7.97
CA PHE A 64 -34.23 -18.03 -7.22
C PHE A 64 -34.42 -18.49 -5.78
N THR A 65 -34.65 -19.79 -5.55
CA THR A 65 -34.83 -20.34 -4.19
C THR A 65 -33.59 -20.17 -3.34
N LEU A 66 -32.39 -20.44 -3.88
CA LEU A 66 -31.13 -20.23 -3.18
C LEU A 66 -30.89 -18.75 -2.87
N SER A 67 -31.19 -17.86 -3.82
CA SER A 67 -31.07 -16.41 -3.64
C SER A 67 -32.00 -15.89 -2.55
N LEU A 68 -33.25 -16.36 -2.52
CA LEU A 68 -34.21 -16.02 -1.49
C LEU A 68 -33.80 -16.59 -0.12
N ALA A 69 -33.35 -17.83 -0.07
CA ALA A 69 -32.85 -18.46 1.15
C ALA A 69 -31.65 -17.70 1.72
N LEU A 70 -30.69 -17.29 0.88
CA LEU A 70 -29.54 -16.47 1.28
C LEU A 70 -29.98 -15.13 1.88
N GLN A 71 -30.96 -14.46 1.27
CA GLN A 71 -31.47 -13.19 1.77
C GLN A 71 -32.16 -13.34 3.13
N LEU A 72 -33.03 -14.35 3.26
CA LEU A 72 -33.74 -14.63 4.52
C LEU A 72 -32.76 -15.02 5.63
N PHE A 73 -31.78 -15.87 5.31
CA PHE A 73 -30.73 -16.27 6.25
C PHE A 73 -29.92 -15.06 6.74
N SER A 74 -29.55 -14.15 5.83
CA SER A 74 -28.81 -12.93 6.17
C SER A 74 -29.61 -12.02 7.11
N TRP A 75 -30.92 -11.86 6.88
CA TRP A 75 -31.82 -11.13 7.79
C TRP A 75 -31.92 -11.79 9.16
N VAL A 76 -32.13 -13.11 9.21
CA VAL A 76 -32.18 -13.87 10.46
C VAL A 76 -30.89 -13.69 11.25
N LEU A 77 -29.74 -13.74 10.59
CA LEU A 77 -28.43 -13.60 11.21
C LEU A 77 -28.22 -12.19 11.81
N VAL A 78 -28.58 -11.14 11.08
CA VAL A 78 -28.47 -9.76 11.58
C VAL A 78 -29.43 -9.50 12.74
N ILE A 79 -30.67 -10.02 12.68
CA ILE A 79 -31.63 -9.93 13.79
C ILE A 79 -31.10 -10.67 15.01
N TYR A 80 -30.55 -11.87 14.82
CA TYR A 80 -29.91 -12.64 15.87
C TYR A 80 -28.77 -11.86 16.55
N TRP A 81 -27.86 -11.28 15.76
CA TRP A 81 -26.78 -10.45 16.31
C TRP A 81 -27.32 -9.23 17.07
N SER A 82 -28.30 -8.52 16.51
CA SER A 82 -28.92 -7.35 17.15
C SER A 82 -29.55 -7.70 18.50
N ARG A 83 -30.30 -8.82 18.57
CA ARG A 83 -30.93 -9.29 19.82
C ARG A 83 -29.92 -9.63 20.91
N HIS A 84 -28.75 -10.15 20.54
CA HIS A 84 -27.66 -10.44 21.48
C HIS A 84 -26.71 -9.24 21.69
N LYS A 85 -27.20 -8.00 21.52
CA LYS A 85 -26.43 -6.75 21.67
C LYS A 85 -25.12 -6.78 20.88
N TRP A 86 -25.14 -7.41 19.71
CA TRP A 86 -23.99 -7.62 18.82
C TRP A 86 -22.85 -8.50 19.39
N GLY A 87 -22.99 -9.09 20.59
CA GLY A 87 -21.92 -9.88 21.21
C GLY A 87 -21.56 -11.18 20.47
N ASN A 88 -22.44 -11.64 19.58
CA ASN A 88 -22.23 -12.80 18.70
C ASN A 88 -21.77 -12.42 17.29
N HIS A 89 -21.64 -11.12 17.00
CA HIS A 89 -21.12 -10.63 15.74
C HIS A 89 -19.63 -11.00 15.60
N PRO A 90 -19.13 -11.36 14.41
CA PRO A 90 -17.73 -11.75 14.22
C PRO A 90 -16.71 -10.75 14.76
N ILE A 91 -16.92 -9.44 14.56
CA ILE A 91 -16.04 -8.39 15.10
C ILE A 91 -16.02 -8.43 16.64
N SER A 92 -17.19 -8.54 17.27
CA SER A 92 -17.29 -8.61 18.73
C SER A 92 -16.68 -9.89 19.30
N GLN A 93 -16.78 -11.01 18.58
CA GLN A 93 -16.12 -12.27 18.96
C GLN A 93 -14.59 -12.14 18.84
N ASN A 94 -14.07 -11.52 17.78
CA ASN A 94 -12.64 -11.26 17.64
C ASN A 94 -12.11 -10.37 18.78
N LEU A 95 -12.90 -9.39 19.23
CA LEU A 95 -12.54 -8.54 20.36
C LEU A 95 -12.47 -9.30 21.70
N LYS A 96 -13.23 -10.40 21.86
CA LYS A 96 -13.15 -11.22 23.09
C LYS A 96 -11.79 -11.88 23.26
N ALA A 97 -11.07 -12.14 22.17
CA ALA A 97 -9.72 -12.71 22.25
C ALA A 97 -8.73 -11.79 22.97
N HIS A 98 -9.04 -10.49 23.07
CA HIS A 98 -8.23 -9.46 23.73
C HIS A 98 -8.83 -9.00 25.06
N ALA A 99 -9.94 -9.58 25.49
CA ALA A 99 -10.61 -9.21 26.73
C ALA A 99 -9.97 -9.94 27.92
N LEU A 100 -9.89 -9.25 29.07
CA LEU A 100 -9.48 -9.89 30.32
C LEU A 100 -10.59 -10.86 30.78
N PRO A 101 -10.29 -11.89 31.58
CA PRO A 101 -11.27 -12.89 32.02
C PRO A 101 -12.53 -12.31 32.69
N GLN A 102 -12.40 -11.13 33.32
CA GLN A 102 -13.47 -10.42 34.03
C GLN A 102 -14.13 -9.31 33.19
N SER A 103 -13.62 -9.00 32.00
CA SER A 103 -14.14 -7.93 31.14
C SER A 103 -14.76 -8.49 29.87
N GLY A 104 -15.86 -7.87 29.43
CA GLY A 104 -16.50 -8.21 28.16
C GLY A 104 -15.79 -7.55 26.97
N TRP A 105 -16.08 -8.02 25.77
CA TRP A 105 -15.62 -7.39 24.51
C TRP A 105 -15.95 -5.88 24.42
N GLY A 106 -16.98 -5.42 25.13
CA GLY A 106 -17.36 -4.01 25.20
C GLY A 106 -16.29 -3.12 25.83
N ALA A 107 -15.52 -3.64 26.81
CA ALA A 107 -14.41 -2.90 27.41
C ALA A 107 -13.27 -2.70 26.39
N VAL A 108 -12.93 -3.77 25.66
CA VAL A 108 -11.95 -3.71 24.56
C VAL A 108 -12.42 -2.75 23.47
N ALA A 109 -13.70 -2.83 23.08
CA ALA A 109 -14.29 -1.91 22.11
C ALA A 109 -14.20 -0.45 22.56
N SER A 110 -14.39 -0.17 23.84
CA SER A 110 -14.27 1.18 24.41
C SER A 110 -12.82 1.67 24.41
N SER A 111 -11.84 0.79 24.66
CA SER A 111 -10.41 1.12 24.55
C SER A 111 -10.06 1.51 23.11
N VAL A 112 -10.42 0.65 22.15
CA VAL A 112 -10.19 0.88 20.72
C VAL A 112 -10.84 2.18 20.27
N ASN A 113 -12.10 2.44 20.64
CA ASN A 113 -12.80 3.67 20.27
C ASN A 113 -12.12 4.92 20.87
N THR A 114 -11.63 4.85 22.10
CA THR A 114 -10.93 5.97 22.76
C THR A 114 -9.62 6.28 22.06
N GLU A 115 -8.84 5.25 21.72
CA GLU A 115 -7.57 5.42 20.98
C GLU A 115 -7.80 5.87 19.54
N PHE A 116 -8.83 5.35 18.86
CA PHE A 116 -9.18 5.76 17.50
C PHE A 116 -9.52 7.25 17.41
N ARG A 117 -10.11 7.84 18.45
CA ARG A 117 -10.42 9.29 18.48
C ARG A 117 -9.18 10.17 18.62
N ARG A 118 -8.03 9.61 19.00
CA ARG A 118 -6.78 10.39 19.09
C ARG A 118 -6.37 10.83 17.68
N ILE A 119 -5.75 12.01 17.62
CA ILE A 119 -5.19 12.56 16.38
C ILE A 119 -3.95 11.76 16.00
N ASP A 120 -3.20 11.30 17.00
CA ASP A 120 -1.95 10.59 16.84
C ASP A 120 -2.15 9.11 16.46
N LYS A 121 -2.74 8.86 15.29
CA LYS A 121 -2.91 7.53 14.71
C LYS A 121 -2.35 7.48 13.30
N PHE A 122 -1.66 6.40 12.97
CA PHE A 122 -1.26 6.13 11.60
C PHE A 122 -2.44 5.53 10.83
N ALA A 123 -2.69 6.03 9.62
CA ALA A 123 -3.78 5.57 8.77
C ALA A 123 -3.34 5.55 7.30
N THR A 124 -3.50 4.41 6.63
CA THR A 124 -3.19 4.27 5.19
C THR A 124 -4.30 3.49 4.47
N GLY A 125 -4.54 3.84 3.21
CA GLY A 125 -5.58 3.25 2.37
C GLY A 125 -6.95 3.95 2.43
N ALA A 126 -7.87 3.50 1.59
CA ALA A 126 -9.20 4.09 1.45
C ALA A 126 -10.10 3.77 2.67
N PRO A 127 -11.09 4.60 3.03
CA PRO A 127 -11.95 4.39 4.20
C PRO A 127 -12.63 3.01 4.29
N GLY A 128 -12.93 2.39 3.16
CA GLY A 128 -13.53 1.04 3.09
C GLY A 128 -12.54 -0.12 3.25
N ALA A 129 -11.25 0.13 3.03
CA ALA A 129 -10.17 -0.85 3.06
C ALA A 129 -8.85 -0.17 3.46
N ARG A 130 -8.67 0.03 4.78
CA ARG A 130 -7.54 0.76 5.36
C ARG A 130 -6.89 0.04 6.52
N VAL A 131 -5.65 0.41 6.77
CA VAL A 131 -4.86 -0.02 7.93
C VAL A 131 -4.78 1.17 8.88
N LEU A 132 -5.03 0.90 10.15
CA LEU A 132 -5.04 1.89 11.23
C LEU A 132 -4.17 1.37 12.36
N ILE A 133 -3.23 2.18 12.82
CA ILE A 133 -2.36 1.84 13.93
C ILE A 133 -2.45 2.96 14.95
N THR A 134 -2.76 2.55 16.16
CA THR A 134 -2.83 3.36 17.38
C THR A 134 -1.74 2.88 18.34
N ASP A 135 -1.62 3.54 19.49
CA ASP A 135 -0.66 3.19 20.54
C ASP A 135 -0.69 1.68 20.86
N ASN A 136 -1.88 1.12 21.10
CA ASN A 136 -2.00 -0.29 21.51
C ASN A 136 -2.56 -1.21 20.42
N TRP A 137 -3.20 -0.69 19.37
CA TRP A 137 -3.92 -1.52 18.42
C TRP A 137 -3.41 -1.40 16.99
N ILE A 138 -3.26 -2.56 16.35
CA ILE A 138 -3.12 -2.70 14.91
C ILE A 138 -4.46 -3.18 14.36
N MET A 139 -5.04 -2.40 13.46
CA MET A 139 -6.35 -2.66 12.90
C MET A 139 -6.29 -2.67 11.37
N LYS A 140 -6.92 -3.68 10.77
CA LYS A 140 -7.14 -3.73 9.32
C LYS A 140 -8.63 -3.81 9.04
N VAL A 141 -9.14 -2.80 8.38
CA VAL A 141 -10.52 -2.71 7.93
C VAL A 141 -10.61 -3.28 6.52
N THR A 142 -11.54 -4.20 6.31
CA THR A 142 -11.93 -4.74 4.99
C THR A 142 -13.43 -4.62 4.80
N THR A 143 -13.93 -5.00 3.63
CA THR A 143 -15.37 -4.97 3.31
C THR A 143 -16.23 -5.74 4.31
N TYR A 144 -15.76 -6.93 4.72
CA TYR A 144 -16.54 -7.85 5.57
C TYR A 144 -15.96 -8.06 6.97
N TYR A 145 -14.67 -7.79 7.15
CA TYR A 145 -13.96 -8.08 8.39
C TYR A 145 -13.20 -6.87 8.90
N VAL A 146 -13.11 -6.79 10.23
CA VAL A 146 -12.14 -5.92 10.90
C VAL A 146 -11.21 -6.83 11.69
N HIS A 147 -9.95 -6.84 11.29
CA HIS A 147 -8.89 -7.53 12.01
C HIS A 147 -8.32 -6.59 13.04
N ILE A 148 -8.12 -7.07 14.25
CA ILE A 148 -7.65 -6.28 15.39
C ILE A 148 -6.65 -7.14 16.15
N ALA A 149 -5.48 -6.58 16.43
CA ALA A 149 -4.47 -7.20 17.27
C ALA A 149 -3.83 -6.16 18.20
N LEU A 150 -3.43 -6.62 19.39
CA LEU A 150 -2.67 -5.83 20.35
C LEU A 150 -1.22 -5.70 19.88
N GLN A 151 -0.72 -4.47 19.84
CA GLN A 151 0.60 -4.17 19.30
C GLN A 151 1.70 -4.90 20.09
N GLN A 152 1.62 -4.89 21.43
CA GLN A 152 2.54 -5.60 22.33
C GLN A 152 2.60 -7.12 22.11
N ASP A 153 1.49 -7.71 21.62
CA ASP A 153 1.37 -9.15 21.41
C ASP A 153 1.62 -9.54 19.95
N THR A 154 2.16 -8.62 19.13
CA THR A 154 2.33 -8.85 17.69
C THR A 154 3.78 -8.74 17.23
N HIS A 155 4.08 -9.50 16.20
CA HIS A 155 5.28 -9.37 15.40
C HIS A 155 4.88 -9.03 13.96
N LEU A 156 5.46 -7.96 13.44
CA LEU A 156 5.30 -7.56 12.05
C LEU A 156 6.50 -8.06 11.25
N THR A 157 6.23 -8.76 10.16
CA THR A 157 7.26 -9.21 9.23
C THR A 157 6.95 -8.70 7.83
N VAL A 158 7.87 -7.99 7.18
CA VAL A 158 7.76 -7.64 5.76
C VAL A 158 7.97 -8.93 4.96
N THR A 159 6.92 -9.37 4.25
CA THR A 159 6.91 -10.65 3.52
C THR A 159 7.05 -10.48 2.01
N ASP A 160 6.59 -9.36 1.45
CA ASP A 160 6.61 -9.12 0.00
C ASP A 160 6.78 -7.63 -0.29
N SER A 161 7.37 -7.31 -1.44
CA SER A 161 7.46 -5.95 -1.96
C SER A 161 7.17 -5.94 -3.45
N ARG A 162 6.14 -5.21 -3.88
CA ARG A 162 5.73 -5.14 -5.29
C ARG A 162 5.82 -3.72 -5.82
N GLN A 163 6.64 -3.53 -6.83
CA GLN A 163 6.69 -2.28 -7.58
C GLN A 163 5.57 -2.26 -8.64
N HIS A 164 4.80 -1.18 -8.67
CA HIS A 164 3.81 -0.91 -9.72
C HIS A 164 4.32 0.28 -10.53
N GLN A 165 4.58 0.06 -11.82
CA GLN A 165 5.12 1.08 -12.74
C GLN A 165 4.10 2.18 -13.07
N LEU A 166 2.80 1.95 -12.82
CA LEU A 166 1.72 2.89 -13.08
C LEU A 166 0.73 2.86 -11.91
N SER A 167 0.69 3.94 -11.13
CA SER A 167 -0.38 4.21 -10.17
C SER A 167 -1.39 5.17 -10.82
N PRO A 168 -2.70 4.98 -10.67
CA PRO A 168 -3.71 5.89 -11.22
C PRO A 168 -3.55 7.35 -10.75
N ASP A 169 -2.97 7.53 -9.55
CA ASP A 169 -2.83 8.83 -8.90
C ASP A 169 -1.43 9.46 -9.04
N SER A 170 -0.44 8.73 -9.57
CA SER A 170 0.92 9.25 -9.73
C SER A 170 1.66 8.58 -10.91
N ALA A 171 2.27 9.39 -11.77
CA ALA A 171 3.14 8.94 -12.86
C ALA A 171 4.48 8.33 -12.39
N THR A 172 4.67 8.17 -11.07
CA THR A 172 5.85 7.58 -10.45
C THR A 172 5.64 6.12 -10.10
N PRO A 173 6.69 5.28 -10.21
CA PRO A 173 6.65 3.90 -9.74
C PRO A 173 6.43 3.86 -8.22
N VAL A 174 5.38 3.16 -7.79
CA VAL A 174 5.02 3.00 -6.38
C VAL A 174 5.41 1.60 -5.91
N GLN A 175 6.19 1.50 -4.83
CA GLN A 175 6.47 0.22 -4.18
C GLN A 175 5.46 -0.02 -3.06
N ILE A 176 4.70 -1.10 -3.15
CA ILE A 176 3.77 -1.53 -2.10
C ILE A 176 4.41 -2.65 -1.31
N LEU A 177 4.54 -2.44 0.00
CA LEU A 177 5.03 -3.43 0.95
C LEU A 177 3.85 -4.23 1.50
N THR A 178 4.03 -5.54 1.65
CA THR A 178 3.11 -6.42 2.37
C THR A 178 3.77 -6.88 3.66
N LEU A 179 3.13 -6.56 4.79
CA LEU A 179 3.60 -6.96 6.11
C LEU A 179 2.61 -7.92 6.73
N ARG A 180 3.10 -9.04 7.23
CA ARG A 180 2.33 -10.01 7.99
C ARG A 180 2.31 -9.63 9.45
N VAL A 181 1.12 -9.43 10.00
CA VAL A 181 0.87 -9.22 11.43
C VAL A 181 0.52 -10.57 12.04
N ALA A 182 1.42 -11.10 12.89
CA ALA A 182 1.21 -12.34 13.62
C ALA A 182 1.14 -12.03 15.12
N SER A 183 0.11 -12.54 15.81
CA SER A 183 -0.01 -12.41 17.26
C SER A 183 0.54 -13.63 17.98
N ILE A 184 1.07 -13.41 19.18
CA ILE A 184 1.46 -14.46 20.14
C ILE A 184 0.20 -15.19 20.65
N ASN A 185 -0.95 -14.51 20.71
CA ASN A 185 -2.21 -15.12 21.10
C ASN A 185 -2.77 -16.00 19.96
N PRO A 186 -2.88 -17.32 20.13
CA PRO A 186 -3.32 -18.23 19.07
C PRO A 186 -4.79 -18.03 18.66
N SER A 187 -5.59 -17.36 19.50
CA SER A 187 -6.97 -17.01 19.20
C SER A 187 -7.09 -15.93 18.12
N VAL A 188 -5.99 -15.18 17.87
CA VAL A 188 -5.94 -14.09 16.91
C VAL A 188 -5.30 -14.59 15.62
N LYS A 189 -6.12 -14.72 14.56
CA LYS A 189 -5.63 -15.16 13.26
C LYS A 189 -4.67 -14.13 12.66
N PRO A 190 -3.53 -14.55 12.10
CA PRO A 190 -2.61 -13.65 11.42
C PRO A 190 -3.28 -13.01 10.19
N PHE A 191 -2.89 -11.79 9.87
CA PHE A 191 -3.41 -11.05 8.72
C PHE A 191 -2.32 -10.16 8.11
N ASP A 192 -2.44 -9.89 6.81
CA ASP A 192 -1.47 -9.06 6.11
C ASP A 192 -1.97 -7.64 5.95
N ILE A 193 -1.12 -6.65 6.20
CA ILE A 193 -1.34 -5.23 5.92
C ILE A 193 -0.51 -4.81 4.70
N ARG A 194 -1.00 -3.84 3.94
CA ARG A 194 -0.31 -3.32 2.75
C ARG A 194 -0.21 -1.80 2.87
N LEU A 195 0.95 -1.25 2.56
CA LEU A 195 1.19 0.19 2.55
C LEU A 195 2.22 0.57 1.48
N ASN A 196 2.30 1.86 1.17
CA ASN A 196 3.34 2.39 0.30
C ASN A 196 4.70 2.38 1.05
N SER A 197 5.80 2.09 0.36
CA SER A 197 7.14 2.14 0.95
C SER A 197 7.50 3.51 1.50
N THR A 198 6.92 4.60 0.96
CA THR A 198 7.09 5.96 1.47
C THR A 198 6.51 6.16 2.87
N GLU A 199 5.46 5.41 3.23
CA GLU A 199 4.80 5.48 4.55
C GLU A 199 5.47 4.56 5.58
N TYR A 200 6.48 3.79 5.17
CA TYR A 200 7.13 2.80 6.03
C TYR A 200 7.84 3.42 7.24
N ALA A 201 8.43 4.61 7.08
CA ALA A 201 9.10 5.32 8.17
C ALA A 201 8.11 5.75 9.25
N GLU A 202 6.99 6.36 8.85
CA GLU A 202 5.92 6.78 9.77
C GLU A 202 5.29 5.58 10.49
N LEU A 203 5.03 4.49 9.74
CA LEU A 203 4.59 3.22 10.33
C LEU A 203 5.57 2.73 11.40
N ARG A 204 6.88 2.74 11.10
CA ARG A 204 7.92 2.26 12.01
C ARG A 204 7.99 3.12 13.28
N GLU A 205 7.79 4.42 13.17
CA GLU A 205 7.75 5.34 14.32
C GLU A 205 6.56 5.06 15.25
N LYS A 206 5.43 4.60 14.71
CA LYS A 206 4.25 4.24 15.51
C LYS A 206 4.29 2.87 16.17
N LEU A 207 5.24 2.01 15.82
CA LEU A 207 5.33 0.67 16.38
C LEU A 207 6.29 0.63 17.57
N HIS A 208 5.84 0.05 18.69
CA HIS A 208 6.65 -0.24 19.87
C HIS A 208 7.69 -1.32 19.63
N ALA A 209 7.44 -2.25 18.69
CA ALA A 209 8.31 -3.37 18.38
C ALA A 209 8.95 -3.21 16.99
N PRO A 210 10.21 -3.63 16.80
CA PRO A 210 10.87 -3.56 15.50
C PRO A 210 10.20 -4.49 14.48
N ILE A 211 10.08 -4.01 13.24
CA ILE A 211 9.60 -4.79 12.10
C ILE A 211 10.71 -5.75 11.65
N ARG A 212 10.38 -7.02 11.46
CA ARG A 212 11.29 -8.04 10.92
C ARG A 212 11.23 -8.04 9.40
N ASN A 213 12.35 -8.24 8.73
CA ASN A 213 12.38 -8.42 7.28
C ASN A 213 12.51 -9.92 6.96
N ALA A 214 11.66 -10.44 6.07
CA ALA A 214 11.91 -11.74 5.48
C ALA A 214 13.18 -11.67 4.63
N ALA A 215 13.92 -12.78 4.57
CA ALA A 215 15.09 -12.87 3.69
C ALA A 215 14.65 -12.59 2.24
N ASN A 216 15.38 -11.71 1.56
CA ASN A 216 15.18 -11.28 0.17
C ASN A 216 14.12 -10.19 -0.11
N VAL A 217 13.65 -9.45 0.91
CA VAL A 217 12.81 -8.26 0.65
C VAL A 217 13.63 -6.98 0.73
N VAL A 218 13.79 -6.28 -0.40
CA VAL A 218 14.46 -4.97 -0.47
C VAL A 218 13.42 -3.87 -0.28
N ILE A 219 13.60 -3.06 0.76
CA ILE A 219 12.72 -1.92 1.05
C ILE A 219 13.41 -0.65 0.57
N HIS A 220 12.89 -0.01 -0.48
CA HIS A 220 13.36 1.30 -0.90
C HIS A 220 12.64 2.36 -0.06
N GLN A 221 13.37 2.92 0.91
CA GLN A 221 12.81 3.83 1.92
C GLN A 221 12.64 5.26 1.43
N THR A 222 13.41 5.69 0.42
CA THR A 222 13.34 7.05 -0.10
C THR A 222 13.19 7.09 -1.62
N MET A 223 12.54 8.14 -2.14
CA MET A 223 12.50 8.45 -3.58
C MET A 223 13.92 8.55 -4.16
N SER A 224 14.89 9.00 -3.37
CA SER A 224 16.30 9.04 -3.76
C SER A 224 16.89 7.64 -3.96
N ASP A 225 16.53 6.66 -3.13
CA ASP A 225 17.03 5.28 -3.29
C ASP A 225 16.45 4.61 -4.53
N LEU A 226 15.15 4.80 -4.79
CA LEU A 226 14.49 4.31 -6.00
C LEU A 226 15.06 4.98 -7.26
N PHE A 227 15.30 6.29 -7.19
CA PHE A 227 15.99 7.02 -8.26
C PHE A 227 17.40 6.47 -8.47
N LEU A 228 18.18 6.22 -7.42
CA LEU A 228 19.55 5.72 -7.54
C LEU A 228 19.61 4.36 -8.23
N GLU A 229 18.69 3.45 -7.92
CA GLU A 229 18.58 2.16 -8.59
C GLU A 229 18.22 2.34 -10.07
N THR A 230 17.20 3.14 -10.36
CA THR A 230 16.78 3.42 -11.74
C THR A 230 17.90 4.10 -12.52
N PHE A 231 18.58 5.07 -11.92
CA PHE A 231 19.72 5.78 -12.49
C PHE A 231 20.86 4.82 -12.83
N LYS A 232 21.20 3.90 -11.93
CA LYS A 232 22.23 2.88 -12.19
C LYS A 232 21.85 1.98 -13.36
N SER A 233 20.63 1.45 -13.36
CA SER A 233 20.13 0.59 -14.45
C SER A 233 20.12 1.30 -15.80
N GLN A 234 19.76 2.60 -15.84
CA GLN A 234 19.83 3.40 -17.07
C GLN A 234 21.27 3.63 -17.53
N VAL A 235 22.19 3.93 -16.62
CA VAL A 235 23.60 4.17 -16.94
C VAL A 235 24.33 2.89 -17.37
N GLU A 236 23.92 1.72 -16.87
CA GLU A 236 24.45 0.42 -17.32
C GLU A 236 24.15 0.13 -18.80
N MET A 237 23.12 0.76 -19.37
CA MET A 237 22.80 0.66 -20.80
C MET A 237 23.59 1.65 -21.67
N ASN A 238 24.28 2.63 -21.06
CA ASN A 238 25.08 3.61 -21.79
C ASN A 238 26.42 3.00 -22.26
N GLN A 239 27.09 3.72 -23.15
CA GLN A 239 28.43 3.35 -23.60
C GLN A 239 29.44 3.33 -22.44
N VAL A 240 30.25 2.27 -22.38
CA VAL A 240 31.35 2.15 -21.41
C VAL A 240 32.54 3.00 -21.86
N TYR A 241 33.11 3.78 -20.94
CA TYR A 241 34.31 4.56 -21.20
C TYR A 241 35.56 3.70 -20.96
N GLN A 242 36.35 3.52 -22.01
CA GLN A 242 37.63 2.82 -21.93
C GLN A 242 38.72 3.75 -21.42
N LEU A 243 39.42 3.33 -20.37
CA LEU A 243 40.55 4.08 -19.82
C LEU A 243 41.69 4.18 -20.84
N THR A 244 42.25 5.37 -20.97
CA THR A 244 43.48 5.59 -21.73
C THR A 244 44.65 4.89 -21.04
N SER A 245 45.52 4.21 -21.78
CA SER A 245 46.67 3.47 -21.24
C SER A 245 47.51 4.34 -20.28
N GLY A 246 47.67 3.87 -19.03
CA GLY A 246 48.45 4.54 -17.98
C GLY A 246 47.67 5.45 -17.03
N GLN A 247 46.34 5.55 -17.15
CA GLN A 247 45.53 6.32 -16.22
C GLN A 247 45.04 5.44 -15.04
N GLU A 248 45.58 5.67 -13.84
CA GLU A 248 45.11 5.02 -12.62
C GLU A 248 43.84 5.68 -12.08
N LEU A 249 42.91 4.87 -11.56
CA LEU A 249 41.67 5.34 -10.94
C LEU A 249 41.90 5.65 -9.47
N GLU A 250 41.77 6.92 -9.11
CA GLU A 250 41.79 7.36 -7.72
C GLU A 250 40.49 7.00 -6.98
N SER A 251 40.51 7.12 -5.66
CA SER A 251 39.30 6.98 -4.84
C SER A 251 38.27 8.06 -5.20
N CYS A 252 36.99 7.68 -5.21
CA CYS A 252 35.89 8.60 -5.46
C CYS A 252 35.92 9.78 -4.50
N ILE A 253 35.95 11.02 -5.00
CA ILE A 253 36.04 12.23 -4.17
C ILE A 253 34.79 12.48 -3.30
N GLY A 254 33.65 11.90 -3.68
CA GLY A 254 32.40 12.01 -2.93
C GLY A 254 32.36 11.18 -1.65
N CYS A 255 32.62 9.87 -1.73
CA CYS A 255 32.56 8.96 -0.58
C CYS A 255 33.91 8.55 0.00
N MET A 256 35.00 8.68 -0.77
CA MET A 256 36.36 8.21 -0.42
C MET A 256 36.47 6.73 -0.03
N GLN A 257 35.48 5.90 -0.39
CA GLN A 257 35.41 4.49 0.01
C GLN A 257 35.71 3.50 -1.13
N VAL A 258 35.43 3.90 -2.37
CA VAL A 258 35.55 3.04 -3.56
C VAL A 258 36.29 3.80 -4.66
N PRO A 259 36.96 3.10 -5.61
CA PRO A 259 37.55 3.77 -6.77
C PRO A 259 36.49 4.52 -7.59
N ALA A 260 36.90 5.60 -8.23
CA ALA A 260 36.07 6.29 -9.22
C ALA A 260 35.79 5.33 -10.39
N ASN A 261 34.52 5.21 -10.78
CA ASN A 261 34.09 4.29 -11.84
C ASN A 261 33.09 4.94 -12.80
N THR A 262 33.11 6.27 -12.89
CA THR A 262 32.16 7.02 -13.72
C THR A 262 32.86 8.19 -14.41
N LYS A 263 32.57 8.34 -15.70
CA LYS A 263 33.06 9.43 -16.55
C LYS A 263 31.89 10.10 -17.24
N LEU A 264 31.90 11.43 -17.26
CA LEU A 264 30.96 12.22 -18.06
C LEU A 264 31.55 12.46 -19.45
N LEU A 265 30.80 12.10 -20.48
CA LEU A 265 31.11 12.26 -21.91
C LEU A 265 29.83 12.69 -22.64
N ARG A 266 29.85 13.75 -23.45
CA ARG A 266 28.64 14.17 -24.18
C ARG A 266 28.30 13.10 -25.24
N LEU A 267 27.18 12.41 -25.03
CA LEU A 267 26.66 11.37 -25.91
C LEU A 267 25.25 11.68 -26.40
N CYS A 268 24.51 12.57 -25.71
CA CYS A 268 23.20 12.99 -26.17
C CYS A 268 23.28 13.88 -27.44
N GLN A 269 22.35 13.67 -28.38
CA GLN A 269 22.26 14.37 -29.67
C GLN A 269 21.14 15.44 -29.70
N GLU A 270 21.00 16.25 -28.66
CA GLU A 270 20.01 17.34 -28.65
C GLU A 270 20.69 18.69 -28.94
N GLU A 271 20.14 19.44 -29.89
CA GLU A 271 20.51 20.82 -30.26
C GLU A 271 19.45 21.81 -29.72
N GLY A 272 19.83 22.76 -28.86
CA GLY A 272 19.00 23.78 -28.21
C GLY A 272 19.66 24.49 -27.00
N GLU A 273 19.17 25.69 -26.64
CA GLU A 273 19.66 26.43 -25.46
C GLU A 273 19.43 25.64 -24.15
N GLY A 274 20.48 25.50 -23.33
CA GLY A 274 20.46 24.67 -22.11
C GLY A 274 21.07 23.28 -22.26
N GLU A 275 21.66 23.02 -23.43
CA GLU A 275 22.36 21.82 -23.86
C GLU A 275 23.40 21.25 -22.89
N CYS A 276 23.61 19.94 -23.01
CA CYS A 276 24.72 19.24 -22.38
C CYS A 276 26.05 19.66 -23.00
N GLN A 277 27.07 19.80 -22.16
CA GLN A 277 28.39 20.31 -22.52
C GLN A 277 29.44 19.22 -22.36
N GLN A 278 30.47 19.26 -23.20
CA GLN A 278 31.58 18.33 -23.10
C GLN A 278 32.34 18.50 -21.78
N CYS A 279 32.44 17.42 -21.00
CA CYS A 279 33.11 17.42 -19.70
C CYS A 279 34.54 16.85 -19.78
N TYR A 280 35.55 17.67 -19.51
CA TYR A 280 36.96 17.28 -19.59
C TYR A 280 37.54 16.67 -18.29
N CYS A 281 36.70 16.41 -17.28
CA CYS A 281 37.12 16.24 -15.89
C CYS A 281 37.89 14.99 -15.42
N ARG A 282 38.45 14.05 -16.18
CA ARG A 282 38.86 12.71 -15.62
C ARG A 282 37.74 11.96 -14.82
N PRO A 283 37.83 10.64 -14.63
CA PRO A 283 36.94 9.91 -13.73
C PRO A 283 37.37 10.17 -12.27
N MET A 284 36.51 10.83 -11.48
CA MET A 284 36.79 11.17 -10.07
C MET A 284 35.66 10.77 -9.13
N TRP A 285 34.55 10.24 -9.65
CA TRP A 285 33.35 9.91 -8.90
C TRP A 285 32.96 8.46 -9.14
N CYS A 286 32.38 7.82 -8.13
CA CYS A 286 31.69 6.55 -8.31
C CYS A 286 30.23 6.76 -8.73
N LEU A 287 29.65 5.76 -9.36
CA LEU A 287 28.30 5.81 -9.92
C LEU A 287 27.25 6.18 -8.88
N THR A 288 27.37 5.64 -7.68
CA THR A 288 26.46 5.94 -6.57
C THR A 288 26.54 7.40 -6.14
N CYS A 289 27.75 7.98 -6.02
CA CYS A 289 27.89 9.39 -5.64
C CYS A 289 27.44 10.32 -6.77
N MET A 290 27.68 9.96 -8.04
CA MET A 290 27.19 10.73 -9.17
C MET A 290 25.66 10.74 -9.22
N GLY A 291 25.01 9.58 -9.03
CA GLY A 291 23.55 9.50 -8.95
C GLY A 291 22.97 10.32 -7.79
N LYS A 292 23.63 10.31 -6.61
CA LYS A 292 23.20 11.12 -5.46
C LYS A 292 23.30 12.60 -5.76
N TRP A 293 24.40 13.02 -6.38
CA TRP A 293 24.56 14.39 -6.85
C TRP A 293 23.46 14.77 -7.83
N PHE A 294 23.19 13.92 -8.82
CA PHE A 294 22.15 14.14 -9.81
C PHE A 294 20.78 14.35 -9.16
N ALA A 295 20.37 13.46 -8.25
CA ALA A 295 19.12 13.57 -7.51
C ALA A 295 19.03 14.86 -6.66
N SER A 296 20.13 15.26 -6.02
CA SER A 296 20.17 16.45 -5.17
C SER A 296 19.95 17.77 -5.91
N ARG A 297 20.11 17.78 -7.25
CA ARG A 297 19.93 18.96 -8.09
C ARG A 297 18.56 19.02 -8.75
N GLN A 298 17.69 18.07 -8.46
CA GLN A 298 16.34 18.01 -9.01
C GLN A 298 15.32 18.74 -8.13
N ASP A 299 14.21 19.13 -8.75
CA ASP A 299 13.03 19.60 -8.02
C ASP A 299 12.38 18.44 -7.27
N GLN A 300 12.44 18.49 -5.93
CA GLN A 300 11.89 17.45 -5.07
C GLN A 300 10.37 17.32 -5.17
N GLN A 301 9.69 18.33 -5.71
CA GLN A 301 8.23 18.31 -5.90
C GLN A 301 7.80 17.66 -7.23
N LYS A 302 8.73 17.39 -8.16
CA LYS A 302 8.45 16.84 -9.51
C LYS A 302 9.36 15.65 -9.88
N PRO A 303 9.31 14.54 -9.13
CA PRO A 303 10.14 13.34 -9.33
C PRO A 303 10.04 12.71 -10.72
N GLU A 304 8.89 12.82 -11.38
CA GLU A 304 8.64 12.31 -12.73
C GLU A 304 9.55 12.94 -13.80
N THR A 305 10.07 14.14 -13.56
CA THR A 305 10.94 14.84 -14.50
C THR A 305 12.43 14.53 -14.31
N TRP A 306 12.81 13.86 -13.22
CA TRP A 306 14.22 13.79 -12.80
C TRP A 306 15.12 13.17 -13.86
N LEU A 307 14.75 12.03 -14.45
CA LEU A 307 15.59 11.34 -15.43
C LEU A 307 15.80 12.15 -16.73
N GLY A 308 14.82 12.98 -17.10
CA GLY A 308 14.88 13.83 -18.30
C GLY A 308 15.59 15.16 -18.08
N ASN A 309 15.89 15.52 -16.84
CA ASN A 309 16.53 16.79 -16.50
C ASN A 309 18.05 16.76 -16.69
N ARG A 310 18.64 17.97 -16.67
CA ARG A 310 20.08 18.18 -16.81
C ARG A 310 20.63 18.79 -15.53
N VAL A 311 21.83 18.36 -15.14
CA VAL A 311 22.49 18.86 -13.93
C VAL A 311 23.93 19.27 -14.24
N PRO A 312 24.50 20.22 -13.48
CA PRO A 312 25.90 20.59 -13.65
C PRO A 312 26.82 19.50 -13.08
N CYS A 313 27.94 19.23 -13.76
CA CYS A 313 29.04 18.43 -13.22
C CYS A 313 29.48 18.98 -11.85
N PRO A 314 29.63 18.14 -10.81
CA PRO A 314 30.00 18.60 -9.47
C PRO A 314 31.37 19.29 -9.42
N THR A 315 32.24 19.04 -10.42
CA THR A 315 33.59 19.60 -10.48
C THR A 315 33.69 20.80 -11.42
N CYS A 316 33.41 20.64 -12.72
CA CYS A 316 33.57 21.73 -13.69
C CYS A 316 32.27 22.45 -14.07
N ARG A 317 31.12 22.04 -13.51
CA ARG A 317 29.78 22.58 -13.79
C ARG A 317 29.27 22.44 -15.23
N ALA A 318 30.02 21.77 -16.12
CA ALA A 318 29.52 21.39 -17.44
C ALA A 318 28.20 20.63 -17.28
N LYS A 319 27.13 21.10 -17.93
CA LYS A 319 25.81 20.47 -17.84
C LYS A 319 25.84 19.10 -18.51
N PHE A 320 25.18 18.12 -17.92
CA PHE A 320 25.06 16.77 -18.47
C PHE A 320 23.68 16.18 -18.14
N CYS A 321 23.26 15.21 -18.95
CA CYS A 321 22.07 14.40 -18.73
C CYS A 321 22.45 12.94 -18.42
N ILE A 322 21.48 12.09 -18.09
CA ILE A 322 21.74 10.70 -17.74
C ILE A 322 22.46 9.91 -18.86
N LEU A 323 22.22 10.25 -20.13
CA LEU A 323 22.83 9.60 -21.29
C LEU A 323 24.34 9.90 -21.42
N ASP A 324 24.80 10.99 -20.82
CA ASP A 324 26.21 11.41 -20.87
C ASP A 324 27.06 10.71 -19.80
N VAL A 325 26.45 9.89 -18.95
CA VAL A 325 27.13 9.19 -17.86
C VAL A 325 27.61 7.83 -18.36
N CYS A 326 28.92 7.60 -18.32
CA CYS A 326 29.56 6.37 -18.77
C CYS A 326 30.18 5.63 -17.58
N ILE A 327 30.03 4.31 -17.53
CA ILE A 327 30.75 3.46 -16.58
C ILE A 327 32.20 3.33 -17.02
N VAL A 328 33.11 3.39 -16.05
CA VAL A 328 34.52 3.04 -16.24
C VAL A 328 34.73 1.67 -15.58
N PRO A 329 35.13 0.65 -16.36
CA PRO A 329 35.27 -0.72 -15.87
C PRO A 329 36.45 -0.92 -14.93
#